data_AF-A0A6C0JRS9-F1
#
_entry.id   AF-A0A6C0JRS9-F1
#
_cell.length_a   1.000
_cell.length_b   1.000
_cell.length_c   1.000
_cell.angle_alpha   90.00
_cell.angle_beta   90.00
_cell.angle_gamma   90.00
#
_symmetry.space_group_name_H-M   'P 1'
#
loop_
_entity.id
_entity.type
_entity.pdbx_description
1 polymer ?
#
loop_
_entity_poly.entity_id
_entity_poly.type
_entity_poly.pdbx_seq_one_letter_code
_entity_poly.pdbx_strand_id
1 'polypeptide(L)'
;MCRKCHVGITDEQMEKSIMDALEKKNFEEWNDVSVSHIILAASGVNGKVVQNKAKVLLEEFFKWGRKNGVSDKAIERIQHTLAVEIYSSYILPVCLFTIPICCIVAAYISI
;
A
#
# COMPACT_ATOMS: atom_id res chain seq x y z
N MET A 1 -11.40 5.46 -1.26
CA MET A 1 -11.14 6.36 -0.11
C MET A 1 -11.10 7.81 -0.59
N CYS A 2 -11.55 8.79 0.19
CA CYS A 2 -11.55 10.21 -0.21
C CYS A 2 -10.54 11.05 0.59
N ARG A 3 -10.04 12.14 -0.01
CA ARG A 3 -9.08 13.09 0.58
C ARG A 3 -9.43 13.53 2.00
N LYS A 4 -10.71 13.60 2.35
CA LYS A 4 -11.19 14.05 3.67
C LYS A 4 -10.76 13.16 4.83
N CYS A 5 -10.56 11.85 4.61
CA CYS A 5 -10.08 10.94 5.66
C CYS A 5 -8.57 11.08 5.92
N HIS A 6 -7.80 11.62 4.97
CA HIS A 6 -6.35 11.78 5.08
C HIS A 6 -5.92 13.21 5.44
N VAL A 7 -6.79 14.21 5.30
CA VAL A 7 -6.48 15.59 5.69
C VAL A 7 -6.49 15.69 7.21
N GLY A 8 -5.31 15.68 7.82
CA GLY A 8 -5.12 15.96 9.26
C GLY A 8 -4.63 14.77 10.09
N ILE A 9 -4.44 13.59 9.50
CA ILE A 9 -3.74 12.49 10.18
C ILE A 9 -2.23 12.69 9.99
N THR A 10 -1.49 12.80 11.10
CA THR A 10 -0.02 12.85 11.03
C THR A 10 0.57 11.46 10.87
N ASP A 11 1.80 11.39 10.38
CA ASP A 11 2.54 10.12 10.23
C ASP A 11 2.64 9.38 11.57
N GLU A 12 2.86 10.12 12.69
CA GLU A 12 2.93 9.54 14.04
C GLU A 12 1.58 8.95 14.49
N GLN A 13 0.47 9.61 14.14
CA GLN A 13 -0.87 9.10 14.45
C GLN A 13 -1.15 7.82 13.66
N MET A 14 -0.69 7.74 12.42
CA MET A 14 -0.81 6.52 11.62
C MET A 14 0.07 5.40 12.17
N GLU A 15 1.31 5.70 12.54
CA GLU A 15 2.20 4.72 13.16
C GLU A 15 1.59 4.15 14.44
N LYS A 16 1.08 5.03 15.31
CA LYS A 16 0.39 4.61 16.53
C LYS A 16 -0.83 3.74 16.22
N SER A 17 -1.66 4.13 15.25
CA SER A 17 -2.84 3.35 14.86
C SER A 17 -2.48 1.95 14.36
N ILE A 18 -1.38 1.80 13.63
CA ILE A 18 -0.91 0.50 13.13
C ILE A 18 -0.31 -0.34 14.26
N MET A 19 0.38 0.29 15.20
CA MET A 19 0.90 -0.37 16.40
C MET A 19 -0.22 -0.89 17.30
N ASP A 20 -1.21 -0.05 17.60
CA ASP A 20 -2.37 -0.43 18.40
C ASP A 20 -3.15 -1.58 17.74
N ALA A 21 -3.26 -1.56 16.41
CA ALA A 21 -3.89 -2.63 15.63
C ALA A 21 -3.11 -3.95 15.67
N LEU A 22 -1.76 -3.89 15.62
CA LEU A 22 -0.88 -5.06 15.75
C LEU A 22 -0.97 -5.70 17.13
N GLU A 23 -1.15 -4.92 18.18
CA GLU A 23 -1.27 -5.41 19.55
C GLU A 23 -2.63 -6.06 19.81
N LYS A 24 -3.73 -5.42 19.37
CA LYS A 24 -5.09 -5.87 19.71
C LYS A 24 -5.62 -6.98 18.81
N LYS A 25 -5.27 -6.97 17.51
CA LYS A 25 -5.64 -8.01 16.51
C LYS A 25 -7.15 -8.37 16.44
N ASN A 26 -8.02 -7.42 16.74
CA ASN A 26 -9.48 -7.49 16.67
C ASN A 26 -9.99 -7.36 15.21
N PHE A 27 -9.55 -8.28 14.36
CA PHE A 27 -9.82 -8.29 12.92
C PHE A 27 -11.29 -8.50 12.56
N GLU A 28 -12.08 -9.06 13.47
CA GLU A 28 -13.54 -9.21 13.35
C GLU A 28 -14.28 -7.87 13.27
N GLU A 29 -13.69 -6.79 13.78
CA GLU A 29 -14.29 -5.44 13.74
C GLU A 29 -13.86 -4.65 12.50
N TRP A 30 -12.99 -5.22 11.66
CA TRP A 30 -12.43 -4.52 10.52
C TRP A 30 -13.39 -4.51 9.34
N ASN A 31 -13.45 -3.36 8.67
CA ASN A 31 -14.20 -3.18 7.44
C ASN A 31 -13.25 -2.87 6.27
N ASP A 32 -13.82 -2.73 5.07
CA ASP A 32 -13.06 -2.46 3.84
C ASP A 32 -12.18 -1.20 3.93
N VAL A 33 -12.57 -0.22 4.75
CA VAL A 33 -11.82 1.01 4.98
C VAL A 33 -10.56 0.72 5.79
N SER A 34 -10.68 -0.05 6.87
CA SER A 34 -9.53 -0.48 7.68
C SER A 34 -8.52 -1.24 6.83
N VAL A 35 -9.00 -2.18 6.02
CA VAL A 35 -8.15 -2.97 5.12
C VAL A 35 -7.47 -2.07 4.08
N SER A 36 -8.21 -1.15 3.46
CA SER A 36 -7.66 -0.20 2.49
C SER A 36 -6.57 0.71 3.07
N HIS A 37 -6.72 1.18 4.31
CA HIS A 37 -5.68 2.00 4.96
C HIS A 37 -4.38 1.23 5.16
N ILE A 38 -4.47 -0.05 5.52
CA ILE A 38 -3.29 -0.86 5.76
C ILE A 38 -2.64 -1.25 4.44
N ILE A 39 -3.43 -1.45 3.36
CA ILE A 39 -2.90 -1.63 2.01
C ILE A 39 -2.07 -0.41 1.59
N LEU A 40 -2.61 0.81 1.78
CA LEU A 40 -1.89 2.05 1.48
C LEU A 40 -0.63 2.21 2.36
N ALA A 41 -0.71 1.89 3.64
CA ALA A 41 0.46 1.92 4.51
C ALA A 41 1.54 0.91 4.04
N ALA A 42 1.12 -0.30 3.65
CA ALA A 42 2.00 -1.36 3.15
C ALA A 42 2.62 -1.05 1.78
N SER A 43 2.02 -0.17 0.98
CA SER A 43 2.61 0.32 -0.27
C SER A 43 3.76 1.31 -0.03
N GLY A 44 3.84 1.92 1.16
CA GLY A 44 4.92 2.83 1.55
C GLY A 44 4.48 4.20 2.03
N VAL A 45 3.17 4.46 2.08
CA VAL A 45 2.62 5.71 2.61
C VAL A 45 2.94 5.81 4.11
N ASN A 46 3.39 6.98 4.56
CA ASN A 46 3.85 7.28 5.93
C ASN A 46 5.19 6.59 6.33
N GLY A 47 6.02 6.24 5.35
CA GLY A 47 7.42 5.86 5.56
C GLY A 47 7.67 4.37 5.80
N LYS A 48 8.95 4.00 5.83
CA LYS A 48 9.40 2.60 5.80
C LYS A 48 9.03 1.81 7.07
N VAL A 49 9.01 2.46 8.22
CA VAL A 49 8.65 1.83 9.49
C VAL A 49 7.18 1.38 9.47
N VAL A 50 6.30 2.31 9.09
CA VAL A 50 4.87 2.06 8.89
C VAL A 50 4.66 0.98 7.83
N GLN A 51 5.37 1.04 6.71
CA GLN A 51 5.29 0.05 5.64
C GLN A 51 5.55 -1.38 6.13
N ASN A 52 6.64 -1.59 6.87
CA ASN A 52 7.01 -2.91 7.36
C ASN A 52 5.98 -3.44 8.35
N LYS A 53 5.49 -2.59 9.26
CA LYS A 53 4.47 -2.96 10.25
C LYS A 53 3.13 -3.28 9.59
N ALA A 54 2.73 -2.49 8.60
CA ALA A 54 1.50 -2.72 7.84
C ALA A 54 1.53 -4.05 7.06
N LYS A 55 2.68 -4.44 6.50
CA LYS A 55 2.86 -5.75 5.85
C LYS A 55 2.65 -6.90 6.84
N VAL A 56 3.28 -6.83 8.01
CA VAL A 56 3.08 -7.83 9.08
C VAL A 56 1.61 -7.91 9.50
N LEU A 57 0.97 -6.76 9.64
CA LEU A 57 -0.44 -6.67 10.05
C LEU A 57 -1.38 -7.30 8.99
N LEU A 58 -1.11 -7.10 7.70
CA LEU A 58 -1.84 -7.76 6.61
C LEU A 58 -1.65 -9.27 6.59
N GLU A 59 -0.44 -9.76 6.85
CA GLU A 59 -0.17 -11.19 6.93
C GLU A 59 -0.97 -11.84 8.07
N GLU A 60 -1.02 -11.18 9.24
CA GLU A 60 -1.82 -11.64 10.38
C GLU A 60 -3.32 -11.60 10.07
N PHE A 61 -3.80 -10.54 9.40
CA PHE A 61 -5.18 -10.45 8.93
C PHE A 61 -5.54 -11.59 7.96
N PHE A 62 -4.68 -11.93 7.00
CA PHE A 62 -4.93 -13.04 6.08
C PHE A 62 -4.94 -14.40 6.77
N LYS A 63 -4.04 -14.62 7.75
CA LYS A 63 -4.06 -15.83 8.59
C LYS A 63 -5.37 -15.95 9.37
N TRP A 64 -5.82 -14.85 9.97
CA TRP A 64 -7.10 -14.79 10.67
C TRP A 64 -8.26 -15.06 9.70
N GLY A 65 -8.26 -14.44 8.52
CA GLY A 65 -9.31 -14.62 7.51
C GLY A 65 -9.46 -16.09 7.10
N ARG A 66 -8.35 -16.76 6.76
CA ARG A 66 -8.36 -18.21 6.43
C ARG A 66 -8.92 -19.05 7.56
N LYS A 67 -8.56 -18.76 8.81
CA LYS A 67 -9.05 -19.47 10.00
C LYS A 67 -10.57 -19.27 10.22
N ASN A 68 -11.10 -18.12 9.82
CA ASN A 68 -12.51 -17.75 10.03
C ASN A 68 -13.37 -17.89 8.76
N GLY A 69 -12.91 -18.62 7.75
CA GLY A 69 -13.71 -18.96 6.57
C GLY A 69 -13.79 -17.85 5.50
N VAL A 70 -12.93 -16.83 5.57
CA VAL A 70 -12.76 -15.90 4.44
C VAL A 70 -12.16 -16.69 3.28
N SER A 71 -12.84 -16.70 2.14
CA SER A 71 -12.41 -17.46 0.97
C SER A 71 -11.02 -17.02 0.49
N ASP A 72 -10.18 -17.97 0.08
CA ASP A 72 -8.86 -17.66 -0.49
C ASP A 72 -8.95 -16.71 -1.69
N LYS A 73 -10.00 -16.83 -2.52
CA LYS A 73 -10.27 -15.89 -3.62
C LYS A 73 -10.44 -14.45 -3.16
N ALA A 74 -10.98 -14.21 -1.97
CA ALA A 74 -11.11 -12.86 -1.41
C ALA A 74 -9.76 -12.34 -0.93
N ILE A 75 -8.95 -13.20 -0.33
CA ILE A 75 -7.58 -12.87 0.11
C ILE A 75 -6.68 -12.57 -1.10
N GLU A 76 -6.74 -13.39 -2.14
CA GLU A 76 -5.99 -13.22 -3.39
C GLU A 76 -6.31 -11.88 -4.07
N ARG A 77 -7.58 -11.46 -4.09
CA ARG A 77 -7.96 -10.13 -4.61
C ARG A 77 -7.27 -9.01 -3.86
N ILE A 78 -7.22 -9.07 -2.54
CA ILE A 78 -6.57 -8.06 -1.70
C ILE A 78 -5.05 -8.05 -1.94
N GLN A 79 -4.43 -9.23 -2.05
CA GLN A 79 -3.01 -9.36 -2.39
C GLN A 79 -2.68 -8.81 -3.78
N HIS A 80 -3.58 -9.00 -4.75
CA HIS A 80 -3.43 -8.43 -6.08
C HIS A 80 -3.54 -6.89 -6.06
N THR A 81 -4.45 -6.32 -5.26
CA THR A 81 -4.54 -4.86 -5.06
C THR A 81 -3.24 -4.30 -4.47
N LEU A 82 -2.67 -4.96 -3.46
CA LEU A 82 -1.35 -4.61 -2.91
C LEU A 82 -0.27 -4.62 -3.98
N ALA A 83 -0.22 -5.67 -4.82
CA ALA A 83 0.75 -5.76 -5.90
C ALA A 83 0.60 -4.59 -6.88
N VAL A 84 -0.61 -4.30 -7.35
CA VAL A 84 -0.86 -3.19 -8.30
C VAL A 84 -0.49 -1.84 -7.71
N GLU A 85 -0.83 -1.55 -6.44
CA GLU A 85 -0.49 -0.27 -5.81
C GLU A 85 1.01 -0.11 -5.59
N ILE A 86 1.69 -1.17 -5.18
CA ILE A 86 3.15 -1.22 -5.09
C ILE A 86 3.75 -0.94 -6.48
N TYR A 87 3.38 -1.72 -7.51
CA TYR A 87 3.88 -1.54 -8.87
C TYR A 87 3.60 -0.14 -9.44
N SER A 88 2.41 0.43 -9.22
CA SER A 88 2.06 1.78 -9.65
C SER A 88 2.89 2.85 -8.95
N SER A 89 3.19 2.68 -7.65
CA SER A 89 4.01 3.60 -6.87
C SER A 89 5.47 3.61 -7.32
N TYR A 90 5.97 2.50 -7.87
CA TYR A 90 7.32 2.39 -8.42
C TYR A 90 7.43 2.76 -9.90
N ILE A 91 6.39 2.60 -10.73
CA ILE A 91 6.47 2.87 -12.18
C ILE A 91 6.23 4.34 -12.54
N LEU A 92 5.32 5.04 -11.86
CA LEU A 92 5.04 6.46 -12.17
C LEU A 92 6.26 7.40 -12.00
N PRO A 93 7.11 7.28 -10.96
CA PRO A 93 8.32 8.10 -10.90
C PRO A 93 9.38 7.65 -11.90
N VAL A 94 9.48 6.35 -12.24
CA VAL A 94 10.47 5.90 -13.22
C VAL A 94 10.12 6.35 -14.64
N CYS A 95 8.84 6.39 -15.02
CA CYS A 95 8.41 6.90 -16.33
C CYS A 95 8.48 8.43 -16.45
N LEU A 96 8.34 9.19 -15.36
CA LEU A 96 8.51 10.64 -15.36
C LEU A 96 9.98 11.10 -15.35
N PHE A 97 10.92 10.25 -14.92
CA PHE A 97 12.36 10.56 -14.89
C PHE A 97 13.18 9.90 -16.02
N THR A 98 12.57 9.10 -16.90
CA THR A 98 13.27 8.46 -18.04
C THR A 98 12.93 9.06 -19.42
N ILE A 99 12.15 10.14 -19.47
CA ILE A 99 12.13 11.03 -20.64
C ILE A 99 12.97 12.25 -20.23
N PRO A 100 14.18 12.51 -20.77
CA PRO A 100 14.57 12.31 -22.17
C PRO A 100 16.05 11.90 -22.39
N ILE A 101 16.33 10.71 -22.92
CA ILE A 101 17.60 10.50 -23.66
C ILE A 101 17.37 9.94 -25.07
N CYS A 102 16.29 9.19 -25.31
CA CYS A 102 16.00 8.73 -26.67
C CYS A 102 15.55 9.85 -27.64
N CYS A 103 15.10 11.02 -27.15
CA CYS A 103 14.70 12.14 -28.02
C CYS A 103 15.84 13.12 -28.35
N ILE A 104 17.02 13.03 -27.75
CA ILE A 104 18.15 13.93 -28.05
C ILE A 104 19.10 13.33 -29.10
N VAL A 105 19.17 12.01 -29.23
CA VAL A 105 20.05 11.36 -30.23
C VAL A 105 19.49 11.47 -31.66
N ALA A 106 18.17 11.63 -31.83
CA ALA A 106 17.57 11.84 -33.15
C ALA A 106 17.82 13.25 -33.73
N ALA A 107 18.26 14.23 -32.93
CA ALA A 107 18.52 15.60 -33.39
C ALA A 107 20.00 15.87 -33.74
N TYR A 108 20.91 14.91 -33.53
CA TYR A 108 22.34 15.05 -33.89
C TYR A 108 22.76 14.18 -35.10
N ILE A 109 21.84 13.41 -35.67
CA ILE A 109 22.06 12.69 -36.94
C ILE A 109 21.16 13.34 -37.98
N SER A 110 21.44 14.61 -38.26
CA SER A 110 20.97 15.34 -39.44
C SER A 110 22.09 16.28 -39.85
N ILE A 111 23.15 15.68 -40.37
CA ILE A 111 24.07 16.25 -41.36
C ILE A 111 23.83 15.46 -42.64
#